data_AF-A0A943SKF5-F1
#
_entry.id   AF-A0A943SKF5-F1
#
_cell.length_a   1.000
_cell.length_b   1.000
_cell.length_c   1.000
_cell.angle_alpha   90.00
_cell.angle_beta   90.00
_cell.angle_gamma   90.00
#
_symmetry.space_group_name_H-M   'P 1'
#
loop_
_entity.id
_entity.type
_entity.pdbx_description
1 polymer ?
#
loop_
_entity_poly.entity_id
_entity_poly.type
_entity_poly.pdbx_seq_one_letter_code
_entity_poly.pdbx_strand_id
1 'polypeptide(L)'
;MYENSQIYFTTGEFARLCGVRKDTLFHYDEVGILRPEIVRENGYRYYSINQFFLFDIISALKKAGATLGEIREYIAHRSPEGFLKLLEEKSAYLAREQQKITQVQRFIANTRERTQKGIAAACGQARVEFCPEEYLIAIHIDPAEQSSTKNHMPKIRDHFQFCDEHMVGDELPFGAIIEQKNLEKGWYKESWYFSRVDRQ
;
A
#
# COMPACT_ATOMS: atom_id res chain seq x y z
N MET A 1 38.50 -36.98 7.45
CA MET A 1 38.92 -35.65 7.91
C MET A 1 38.93 -34.77 6.67
N TYR A 2 37.89 -33.96 6.46
CA TYR A 2 37.91 -33.00 5.35
C TYR A 2 38.76 -31.81 5.82
N GLU A 3 39.92 -31.59 5.20
CA GLU A 3 40.66 -30.35 5.34
C GLU A 3 39.72 -29.21 4.90
N ASN A 4 39.19 -28.49 5.88
CA ASN A 4 38.34 -27.34 5.65
C ASN A 4 39.26 -26.19 5.19
N SER A 5 39.69 -26.23 3.94
CA SER A 5 40.42 -25.13 3.32
C SER A 5 39.42 -23.99 3.15
N GLN A 6 39.35 -23.13 4.15
CA GLN A 6 38.44 -22.00 4.19
C GLN A 6 38.85 -21.05 3.04
N ILE A 7 38.08 -21.05 1.95
CA ILE A 7 38.35 -20.20 0.79
C ILE A 7 38.00 -18.77 1.18
N TYR A 8 38.99 -17.87 1.09
CA TYR A 8 38.84 -16.45 1.34
C TYR A 8 38.95 -15.64 0.05
N PHE A 9 38.15 -14.60 -0.02
CA PHE A 9 38.08 -13.64 -1.11
C PHE A 9 38.43 -12.25 -0.57
N THR A 10 39.22 -11.48 -1.31
CA THR A 10 39.35 -10.05 -1.06
C THR A 10 37.98 -9.37 -1.21
N THR A 11 37.81 -8.16 -0.67
CA THR A 11 36.57 -7.38 -0.87
C THR A 11 36.16 -7.27 -2.33
N GLY A 12 37.11 -7.16 -3.25
CA GLY A 12 36.81 -7.06 -4.68
C GLY A 12 36.31 -8.35 -5.30
N GLU A 13 36.92 -9.47 -4.95
CA GLU A 13 36.50 -10.79 -5.42
C GLU A 13 35.15 -11.16 -4.84
N PHE A 14 34.94 -10.92 -3.54
CA PHE A 14 33.66 -11.19 -2.89
C PHE A 14 32.54 -10.30 -3.43
N ALA A 15 32.81 -9.01 -3.65
CA ALA A 15 31.84 -8.10 -4.27
C ALA A 15 31.44 -8.58 -5.68
N ARG A 16 32.42 -9.04 -6.47
CA ARG A 16 32.16 -9.62 -7.80
C ARG A 16 31.35 -10.91 -7.71
N LEU A 17 31.69 -11.80 -6.78
CA LEU A 17 30.96 -13.05 -6.52
C LEU A 17 29.50 -12.79 -6.15
N CYS A 18 29.26 -11.80 -5.29
CA CYS A 18 27.93 -11.40 -4.84
C CYS A 18 27.19 -10.47 -5.82
N GLY A 19 27.81 -10.07 -6.93
CA GLY A 19 27.21 -9.16 -7.91
C GLY A 19 26.95 -7.74 -7.39
N VAL A 20 27.77 -7.24 -6.47
CA VAL A 20 27.63 -5.90 -5.87
C VAL A 20 28.91 -5.06 -5.99
N ARG A 21 28.80 -3.77 -5.65
CA ARG A 21 29.96 -2.87 -5.54
C ARG A 21 30.67 -3.11 -4.21
N LYS A 22 31.99 -2.87 -4.17
CA LYS A 22 32.78 -2.94 -2.91
C LYS A 22 32.19 -2.05 -1.81
N ASP A 23 31.72 -0.86 -2.19
CA ASP A 23 31.06 0.10 -1.29
C ASP A 23 29.86 -0.51 -0.55
N THR A 24 29.13 -1.45 -1.18
CA THR A 24 28.02 -2.14 -0.52
C THR A 24 28.51 -3.01 0.64
N LEU A 25 29.65 -3.69 0.47
CA LEU A 25 30.24 -4.51 1.52
C LEU A 25 30.84 -3.65 2.63
N PHE A 26 31.47 -2.52 2.30
CA PHE A 26 31.94 -1.56 3.31
C PHE A 26 30.77 -0.99 4.11
N HIS A 27 29.68 -0.61 3.44
CA HIS A 27 28.49 -0.14 4.12
C HIS A 27 27.88 -1.23 5.05
N TYR A 28 27.80 -2.48 4.58
CA TYR A 28 27.28 -3.59 5.40
C TYR A 28 28.18 -3.90 6.61
N ASP A 29 29.49 -3.72 6.49
CA ASP A 29 30.44 -3.80 7.60
C ASP A 29 30.18 -2.68 8.62
N GLU A 30 30.08 -1.43 8.15
CA GLU A 30 29.79 -0.24 8.96
C GLU A 30 28.48 -0.36 9.75
N VAL A 31 27.39 -0.80 9.11
CA VAL A 31 26.09 -0.96 9.79
C VAL A 31 25.97 -2.28 10.56
N GLY A 32 27.00 -3.14 10.53
CA GLY A 32 27.09 -4.37 11.30
C GLY A 32 26.26 -5.55 10.78
N ILE A 33 25.91 -5.56 9.50
CA ILE A 33 25.13 -6.63 8.87
C ILE A 33 26.03 -7.74 8.33
N LEU A 34 27.15 -7.37 7.71
CA LEU A 34 28.12 -8.32 7.17
C LEU A 34 29.54 -7.79 7.32
N ARG A 35 30.21 -8.24 8.38
CA ARG A 35 31.60 -7.89 8.67
C ARG A 35 32.55 -8.90 8.04
N PRO A 36 33.70 -8.50 7.51
CA PRO A 36 34.71 -9.46 7.03
C PRO A 36 35.17 -10.36 8.18
N GLU A 37 35.43 -11.63 7.88
CA GLU A 37 36.02 -12.55 8.88
C GLU A 37 37.47 -12.17 9.22
N ILE A 38 38.21 -11.58 8.28
CA ILE A 38 39.60 -11.17 8.50
C ILE A 38 39.80 -9.73 8.05
N VAL A 39 40.39 -8.93 8.93
CA VAL A 39 40.95 -7.61 8.61
C VAL A 39 42.44 -7.65 8.93
N ARG A 40 43.27 -7.50 7.90
CA ARG A 40 44.74 -7.45 8.07
C ARG A 40 45.18 -6.08 8.58
N GLU A 41 46.40 -6.00 9.12
CA GLU A 41 46.99 -4.76 9.65
C GLU A 41 47.03 -3.61 8.64
N ASN A 42 47.20 -3.93 7.36
CA ASN A 42 47.18 -2.96 6.26
C ASN A 42 45.75 -2.57 5.81
N GLY A 43 44.71 -2.96 6.56
CA GLY A 43 43.31 -2.62 6.30
C GLY A 43 42.62 -3.48 5.23
N TYR A 44 43.32 -4.48 4.66
CA TYR A 44 42.71 -5.38 3.69
C TYR A 44 41.71 -6.33 4.36
N ARG A 45 40.49 -6.36 3.82
CA ARG A 45 39.37 -7.17 4.30
C ARG A 45 39.22 -8.42 3.44
N TYR A 46 38.98 -9.55 4.11
CA TYR A 46 38.73 -10.83 3.48
C TYR A 46 37.44 -11.46 3.99
N TYR A 47 36.69 -12.04 3.06
CA TYR A 47 35.42 -12.70 3.32
C TYR A 47 35.52 -14.18 2.96
N SER A 48 34.95 -15.06 3.78
CA SER A 48 34.98 -16.49 3.49
C SER A 48 33.86 -16.90 2.53
N ILE A 49 34.00 -18.09 1.92
CA ILE A 49 32.91 -18.71 1.15
C ILE A 49 31.64 -18.92 2.00
N ASN A 50 31.75 -19.12 3.32
CA ASN A 50 30.57 -19.29 4.17
C ASN A 50 29.78 -17.98 4.31
N GLN A 51 30.46 -16.83 4.23
CA GLN A 51 29.82 -15.52 4.23
C GLN A 51 29.01 -15.25 2.96
N PHE A 52 29.25 -15.99 1.87
CA PHE A 52 28.43 -15.92 0.67
C PHE A 52 26.99 -16.36 0.95
N PHE A 53 26.80 -17.49 1.64
CA PHE A 53 25.45 -17.96 2.00
C PHE A 53 24.73 -16.98 2.93
N LEU A 54 25.47 -16.31 3.82
CA LEU A 54 24.94 -15.23 4.63
C LEU A 54 24.52 -14.03 3.76
N PHE A 55 25.36 -13.64 2.81
CA PHE A 55 25.04 -12.58 1.86
C PHE A 55 23.78 -12.91 1.06
N ASP A 56 23.59 -14.15 0.64
CA ASP A 56 22.38 -14.59 -0.08
C ASP A 56 21.10 -14.39 0.76
N ILE A 57 21.15 -14.70 2.06
CA ILE A 57 20.03 -14.43 2.98
C ILE A 57 19.77 -12.93 3.11
N ILE A 58 20.83 -12.12 3.30
CA ILE A 58 20.72 -10.65 3.33
C ILE A 58 20.10 -10.11 2.05
N SER A 59 20.52 -10.64 0.90
CA SER A 59 20.03 -10.27 -0.43
C SER A 59 18.56 -10.64 -0.60
N ALA A 60 18.15 -11.83 -0.15
CA ALA A 60 16.75 -12.27 -0.17
C ALA A 60 15.86 -11.36 0.69
N LEU A 61 16.27 -11.03 1.91
CA LEU A 61 15.51 -10.13 2.79
C LEU A 61 15.42 -8.71 2.21
N LYS A 62 16.51 -8.19 1.65
CA LYS A 62 16.50 -6.89 0.96
C LYS A 62 15.53 -6.89 -0.23
N LYS A 63 15.53 -7.97 -1.03
CA LYS A 63 14.58 -8.15 -2.15
C LYS A 63 13.13 -8.21 -1.67
N ALA A 64 12.89 -8.81 -0.50
CA ALA A 64 11.57 -8.83 0.15
C ALA A 64 11.17 -7.48 0.78
N GLY A 65 11.99 -6.44 0.65
CA GLY A 65 11.69 -5.10 1.17
C GLY A 65 12.01 -4.93 2.66
N ALA A 66 12.82 -5.80 3.25
CA ALA A 66 13.33 -5.57 4.60
C ALA A 66 14.34 -4.42 4.60
N THR A 67 14.23 -3.57 5.61
CA THR A 67 15.18 -2.50 5.90
C THR A 67 16.49 -3.08 6.43
N LEU A 68 17.58 -2.30 6.35
CA LEU A 68 18.87 -2.70 6.93
C LEU A 68 18.79 -2.91 8.45
N GLY A 69 17.91 -2.19 9.14
CA GLY A 69 17.66 -2.38 10.58
C GLY A 69 17.04 -3.74 10.89
N GLU A 70 15.98 -4.12 10.17
CA GLU A 70 15.32 -5.43 10.32
C GLU A 70 16.27 -6.58 9.95
N ILE A 71 17.05 -6.42 8.87
CA ILE A 71 18.07 -7.39 8.50
C ILE A 71 19.08 -7.55 9.63
N ARG A 72 19.61 -6.46 10.18
CA ARG A 72 20.59 -6.51 11.28
C ARG A 72 20.02 -7.25 12.50
N GLU A 73 18.79 -6.97 12.88
CA GLU A 73 18.12 -7.62 14.01
C GLU A 73 17.95 -9.13 13.78
N TYR A 74 17.46 -9.53 12.61
CA TYR A 74 17.37 -10.93 12.23
C TYR A 74 18.74 -11.62 12.26
N ILE A 75 19.76 -10.96 11.73
CA ILE A 75 21.14 -11.47 11.62
C ILE A 75 21.77 -11.69 13.01
N ALA A 76 21.36 -10.94 14.03
CA ALA A 76 21.80 -11.11 15.42
C ALA A 76 21.13 -12.31 16.13
N HIS A 77 19.93 -12.71 15.69
CA HIS A 77 19.11 -13.75 16.32
C HIS A 77 18.59 -14.76 15.30
N ARG A 78 19.47 -15.25 14.43
CA ARG A 78 19.09 -16.07 13.27
C ARG A 78 18.43 -17.37 13.69
N SER A 79 17.25 -17.60 13.13
CA SER A 79 16.52 -18.85 13.23
C SER A 79 15.69 -19.03 11.95
N PRO A 80 15.41 -20.28 11.53
CA PRO A 80 14.45 -20.55 10.48
C PRO A 80 13.07 -19.92 10.76
N GLU A 81 12.62 -19.98 12.01
CA GLU A 81 11.35 -19.42 12.47
C GLU A 81 11.32 -17.90 12.33
N GLY A 82 12.39 -17.21 12.76
CA GLY A 82 12.51 -15.77 12.60
C GLY A 82 12.57 -15.33 11.13
N PHE A 83 13.18 -16.14 10.26
CA PHE A 83 13.23 -15.87 8.83
C PHE A 83 11.85 -15.99 8.18
N LEU A 84 11.15 -17.08 8.47
CA LEU A 84 9.79 -17.31 7.97
C LEU A 84 8.84 -16.18 8.43
N LYS A 85 8.88 -15.83 9.72
CA LYS A 85 8.08 -14.75 10.28
C LYS A 85 8.31 -13.42 9.55
N LEU A 86 9.57 -13.04 9.33
CA LEU A 86 9.89 -11.79 8.63
C LEU A 86 9.37 -11.81 7.18
N LEU A 87 9.47 -12.94 6.48
CA LEU A 87 8.93 -13.07 5.12
C LEU A 87 7.39 -12.96 5.09
N GLU A 88 6.71 -13.56 6.05
CA GLU A 88 5.25 -13.47 6.18
C GLU A 88 4.79 -12.03 6.46
N GLU A 89 5.50 -11.31 7.35
CA GLU A 89 5.24 -9.90 7.63
C GLU A 89 5.41 -9.04 6.38
N LYS A 90 6.46 -9.28 5.58
CA LYS A 90 6.68 -8.56 4.31
C LYS A 90 5.62 -8.90 3.26
N SER A 91 5.22 -10.17 3.16
CA SER A 91 4.15 -10.60 2.28
C SER A 91 2.82 -9.92 2.63
N ALA A 92 2.45 -9.91 3.92
CA ALA A 92 1.25 -9.24 4.40
C ALA A 92 1.28 -7.73 4.17
N TYR A 93 2.44 -7.08 4.36
CA TYR A 93 2.63 -5.67 4.03
C TYR A 93 2.40 -5.40 2.53
N LEU A 94 3.01 -6.18 1.65
CA LEU A 94 2.86 -6.03 0.20
C LEU A 94 1.41 -6.24 -0.26
N ALA A 95 0.70 -7.20 0.33
CA ALA A 95 -0.72 -7.41 0.05
C ALA A 95 -1.57 -6.18 0.41
N ARG A 96 -1.29 -5.53 1.55
CA ARG A 96 -1.97 -4.29 1.96
C ARG A 96 -1.66 -3.13 1.01
N GLU A 97 -0.41 -2.98 0.60
CA GLU A 97 -0.03 -1.93 -0.36
C GLU A 97 -0.67 -2.16 -1.74
N GLN A 98 -0.75 -3.41 -2.20
CA GLN A 98 -1.45 -3.74 -3.43
C GLN A 98 -2.95 -3.38 -3.36
N GLN A 99 -3.58 -3.61 -2.20
CA GLN A 99 -4.97 -3.24 -1.98
C GLN A 99 -5.17 -1.72 -2.03
N LYS A 100 -4.27 -0.94 -1.40
CA LYS A 100 -4.30 0.53 -1.48
C LYS A 100 -4.12 1.03 -2.92
N ILE A 101 -3.15 0.49 -3.66
CA ILE A 101 -2.92 0.84 -5.06
C ILE A 101 -4.20 0.59 -5.89
N THR A 102 -4.84 -0.57 -5.68
CA THR A 102 -6.09 -0.92 -6.36
C THR A 102 -7.21 0.07 -6.03
N GLN A 103 -7.34 0.52 -4.77
CA GLN A 103 -8.31 1.53 -4.37
C GLN A 103 -8.07 2.86 -5.08
N VAL A 104 -6.83 3.35 -5.07
CA VAL A 104 -6.47 4.61 -5.76
C VAL A 104 -6.73 4.51 -7.26
N GLN A 105 -6.45 3.37 -7.88
CA GLN A 105 -6.77 3.16 -9.30
C GLN A 105 -8.27 3.21 -9.57
N ARG A 106 -9.09 2.57 -8.71
CA ARG A 106 -10.56 2.64 -8.81
C ARG A 106 -11.04 4.08 -8.67
N PHE A 107 -10.55 4.81 -7.67
CA PHE A 107 -10.85 6.22 -7.45
C PHE A 107 -10.55 7.07 -8.70
N ILE A 108 -9.36 6.93 -9.29
CA ILE A 108 -8.96 7.65 -10.49
C ILE A 108 -9.89 7.32 -11.67
N ALA A 109 -10.20 6.03 -11.87
CA ALA A 109 -11.07 5.60 -12.96
C ALA A 109 -12.49 6.19 -12.83
N ASN A 110 -13.08 6.12 -11.65
CA ASN A 110 -14.43 6.63 -11.38
C ASN A 110 -14.49 8.16 -11.45
N THR A 111 -13.48 8.85 -10.91
CA THR A 111 -13.36 10.31 -11.03
C THR A 111 -13.24 10.74 -12.49
N ARG A 112 -12.45 10.02 -13.29
CA ARG A 112 -12.31 10.28 -14.73
C ARG A 112 -13.64 10.10 -15.46
N GLU A 113 -14.32 8.96 -15.27
CA GLU A 113 -15.61 8.66 -15.90
C GLU A 113 -16.63 9.78 -15.63
N ARG A 114 -16.77 10.16 -14.36
CA ARG A 114 -17.74 11.17 -13.92
C ARG A 114 -17.38 12.57 -14.40
N THR A 115 -16.10 12.92 -14.37
CA THR A 115 -15.64 14.21 -14.91
C THR A 115 -15.96 14.31 -16.41
N GLN A 116 -15.79 13.22 -17.16
CA GLN A 116 -16.17 13.16 -18.57
C GLN A 116 -17.68 13.32 -18.79
N LYS A 117 -18.51 12.67 -17.97
CA LYS A 117 -19.97 12.86 -18.01
C LYS A 117 -20.36 14.30 -17.67
N GLY A 118 -19.71 14.91 -16.67
CA GLY A 118 -19.92 16.30 -16.28
C GLY A 118 -19.57 17.29 -17.40
N ILE A 119 -18.44 17.08 -18.09
CA ILE A 119 -18.05 17.90 -19.26
C ILE A 119 -19.08 17.78 -20.40
N ALA A 120 -19.63 16.59 -20.63
CA ALA A 120 -20.62 16.35 -21.68
C ALA A 120 -22.05 16.78 -21.29
N ALA A 121 -22.30 17.13 -20.02
CA ALA A 121 -23.64 17.42 -19.54
C ALA A 121 -24.12 18.81 -19.99
N ALA A 122 -25.35 18.87 -20.52
CA ALA A 122 -26.06 20.13 -20.71
C ALA A 122 -26.56 20.66 -19.35
N CYS A 123 -26.00 21.78 -18.89
CA CYS A 123 -26.43 22.45 -17.65
C CYS A 123 -27.76 23.20 -17.85
N GLY A 124 -28.57 23.25 -16.80
CA GLY A 124 -29.82 24.04 -16.77
C GLY A 124 -31.03 23.39 -17.42
N GLN A 125 -30.92 22.13 -17.88
CA GLN A 125 -32.03 21.37 -18.45
C GLN A 125 -32.23 20.06 -17.67
N ALA A 126 -33.43 19.88 -17.11
CA ALA A 126 -33.83 18.59 -16.54
C ALA A 126 -34.06 17.59 -17.68
N ARG A 127 -33.55 16.37 -17.51
CA ARG A 127 -33.75 15.26 -18.44
C ARG A 127 -34.10 13.99 -17.69
N VAL A 128 -34.83 13.11 -18.36
CA VAL A 128 -35.08 11.74 -17.90
C VAL A 128 -34.12 10.83 -18.65
N GLU A 129 -33.31 10.08 -17.92
CA GLU A 129 -32.37 9.11 -18.49
C GLU A 129 -32.55 7.74 -17.82
N PHE A 130 -32.32 6.68 -18.59
CA PHE A 130 -32.28 5.33 -18.04
C PHE A 130 -30.87 5.04 -17.55
N CYS A 131 -30.73 4.74 -16.26
CA CYS A 131 -29.47 4.34 -15.65
C CYS A 131 -29.46 2.82 -15.42
N PRO A 132 -28.32 2.14 -15.62
CA PRO A 132 -28.18 0.74 -15.22
C PRO A 132 -28.32 0.60 -13.70
N GLU A 133 -28.58 -0.62 -13.23
CA GLU A 133 -28.58 -0.93 -11.80
C GLU A 133 -27.19 -0.67 -11.19
N GLU A 134 -27.15 0.05 -10.07
CA GLU A 134 -25.93 0.38 -9.33
C GLU A 134 -26.13 0.07 -7.84
N TYR A 135 -25.05 -0.30 -7.15
CA TYR A 135 -25.06 -0.57 -5.72
C TYR A 135 -24.54 0.65 -4.97
N LEU A 136 -25.30 1.08 -3.96
CA LEU A 136 -25.03 2.31 -3.22
C LEU A 136 -24.96 2.01 -1.72
N ILE A 137 -23.95 2.57 -1.05
CA ILE A 137 -23.99 2.78 0.39
C ILE A 137 -24.58 4.18 0.57
N ALA A 138 -25.73 4.28 1.23
CA ALA A 138 -26.48 5.51 1.33
C ALA A 138 -26.83 5.86 2.78
N ILE A 139 -26.78 7.14 3.11
CA ILE A 139 -27.22 7.71 4.37
C ILE A 139 -28.48 8.53 4.17
N HIS A 140 -29.47 8.32 5.03
CA HIS A 140 -30.72 9.07 5.01
C HIS A 140 -30.58 10.41 5.74
N ILE A 141 -31.13 11.47 5.15
CA ILE A 141 -31.26 12.77 5.79
C ILE A 141 -32.71 13.02 6.14
N ASP A 142 -32.97 13.11 7.45
CA ASP A 142 -34.30 13.33 7.98
C ASP A 142 -34.87 14.67 7.49
N PRO A 143 -36.16 14.73 7.09
CA PRO A 143 -36.75 15.96 6.56
C PRO A 143 -36.56 17.19 7.45
N ALA A 144 -36.50 17.01 8.78
CA ALA A 144 -36.24 18.08 9.74
C ALA A 144 -34.81 18.66 9.63
N GLU A 145 -33.85 17.86 9.18
CA GLU A 145 -32.44 18.22 9.08
C GLU A 145 -32.08 18.83 7.71
N GLN A 146 -32.87 18.53 6.66
CA GLN A 146 -32.68 18.98 5.26
C GLN A 146 -32.63 20.51 5.07
N SER A 147 -33.04 21.26 6.09
CA SER A 147 -33.00 22.73 6.10
C SER A 147 -31.57 23.30 6.19
N SER A 148 -30.61 22.53 6.72
CA SER A 148 -29.23 22.99 6.95
C SER A 148 -28.23 21.88 6.66
N THR A 149 -27.40 22.10 5.63
CA THR A 149 -26.32 21.18 5.24
C THR A 149 -25.31 20.95 6.36
N LYS A 150 -25.17 21.89 7.30
CA LYS A 150 -24.31 21.73 8.49
C LYS A 150 -24.74 20.54 9.35
N ASN A 151 -26.03 20.23 9.39
CA ASN A 151 -26.57 19.11 10.17
C ASN A 151 -26.24 17.76 9.52
N HIS A 152 -25.94 17.74 8.22
CA HIS A 152 -25.62 16.52 7.48
C HIS A 152 -24.16 16.11 7.66
N MET A 153 -23.27 17.07 7.97
CA MET A 153 -21.82 16.86 8.00
C MET A 153 -21.34 15.72 8.91
N PRO A 154 -21.88 15.54 10.13
CA PRO A 154 -21.53 14.39 10.96
C PRO A 154 -21.88 13.07 10.29
N LYS A 155 -23.09 12.94 9.72
CA LYS A 155 -23.53 11.74 8.99
C LYS A 155 -22.65 11.45 7.76
N ILE A 156 -22.28 12.50 7.01
CA ILE A 156 -21.37 12.37 5.85
C ILE A 156 -19.98 11.92 6.28
N ARG A 157 -19.44 12.49 7.37
CA ARG A 157 -18.14 12.07 7.91
C ARG A 157 -18.16 10.61 8.34
N ASP A 158 -19.19 10.20 9.07
CA ASP A 158 -19.32 8.83 9.56
C ASP A 158 -19.49 7.83 8.39
N HIS A 159 -20.18 8.24 7.31
CA HIS A 159 -20.24 7.49 6.05
C HIS A 159 -18.86 7.32 5.40
N PHE A 160 -18.07 8.39 5.29
CA PHE A 160 -16.71 8.29 4.74
C PHE A 160 -15.80 7.42 5.60
N GLN A 161 -15.91 7.52 6.93
CA GLN A 161 -15.16 6.65 7.83
C GLN A 161 -15.56 5.18 7.64
N PHE A 162 -16.86 4.88 7.54
CA PHE A 162 -17.33 3.52 7.27
C PHE A 162 -16.78 2.97 5.95
N CYS A 163 -16.82 3.79 4.89
CA CYS A 163 -16.27 3.47 3.58
C CYS A 163 -14.76 3.15 3.64
N ASP A 164 -13.97 3.99 4.31
CA ASP A 164 -12.53 3.81 4.48
C ASP A 164 -12.20 2.54 5.29
N GLU A 165 -12.85 2.35 6.44
CA GLU A 165 -12.65 1.20 7.33
C GLU A 165 -12.96 -0.14 6.65
N HIS A 166 -13.99 -0.17 5.80
CA HIS A 166 -14.41 -1.37 5.09
C HIS A 166 -13.80 -1.48 3.68
N MET A 167 -13.01 -0.48 3.27
CA MET A 167 -12.37 -0.43 1.96
C MET A 167 -13.38 -0.51 0.80
N VAL A 168 -14.50 0.18 0.96
CA VAL A 168 -15.64 0.24 0.03
C VAL A 168 -16.03 1.68 -0.25
N GLY A 169 -16.63 1.93 -1.40
CA GLY A 169 -17.16 3.24 -1.77
C GLY A 169 -16.15 4.06 -2.57
N ASP A 170 -16.64 4.68 -3.64
CA ASP A 170 -15.86 5.68 -4.37
C ASP A 170 -15.69 6.93 -3.51
N GLU A 171 -14.45 7.33 -3.22
CA GLU A 171 -14.15 8.48 -2.34
C GLU A 171 -14.72 9.80 -2.89
N LEU A 172 -14.75 9.98 -4.21
CA LEU A 172 -15.38 11.14 -4.84
C LEU A 172 -15.96 10.83 -6.23
N PRO A 173 -17.03 11.54 -6.63
CA PRO A 173 -17.90 12.38 -5.80
C PRO A 173 -18.92 11.55 -5.01
N PHE A 174 -19.23 11.97 -3.79
CA PHE A 174 -20.43 11.51 -3.10
C PHE A 174 -21.67 12.07 -3.83
N GLY A 175 -22.62 11.19 -4.13
CA GLY A 175 -23.85 11.56 -4.82
C GLY A 175 -24.92 12.00 -3.83
N ALA A 176 -25.97 12.63 -4.36
CA ALA A 176 -27.17 12.96 -3.61
C ALA A 176 -28.41 12.42 -4.34
N ILE A 177 -29.41 12.01 -3.57
CA ILE A 177 -30.70 11.56 -4.09
C ILE A 177 -31.78 12.50 -3.58
N ILE A 178 -32.61 12.99 -4.50
CA ILE A 178 -33.85 13.69 -4.19
C ILE A 178 -34.99 12.73 -4.54
N GLU A 179 -35.87 12.45 -3.58
CA GLU A 179 -37.02 11.58 -3.86
C GLU A 179 -37.99 12.22 -4.85
N GLN A 180 -38.55 11.41 -5.75
CA GLN A 180 -39.51 11.87 -6.77
C GLN A 180 -40.67 12.67 -6.15
N LYS A 181 -41.27 12.18 -5.05
CA LYS A 181 -42.37 12.86 -4.34
C LYS A 181 -42.01 14.26 -3.84
N ASN A 182 -40.72 14.52 -3.58
CA ASN A 182 -40.22 15.83 -3.14
C ASN A 182 -40.00 16.73 -4.35
N LEU A 183 -39.40 16.17 -5.41
CA LEU A 183 -39.21 16.87 -6.68
C LEU A 183 -40.54 17.38 -7.26
N GLU A 184 -41.58 16.56 -7.24
CA GLU A 184 -42.94 16.90 -7.72
C GLU A 184 -43.59 18.03 -6.91
N LYS A 185 -43.17 18.24 -5.67
CA LYS A 185 -43.64 19.32 -4.79
C LYS A 185 -42.78 20.59 -4.87
N GLY A 186 -41.77 20.60 -5.75
CA GLY A 186 -40.80 21.70 -5.83
C GLY A 186 -39.80 21.73 -4.67
N TRP A 187 -39.65 20.61 -3.94
CA TRP A 187 -38.69 20.47 -2.86
C TRP A 187 -37.41 19.81 -3.37
N TYR A 188 -36.38 20.62 -3.61
CA TYR A 188 -35.10 20.19 -4.22
C TYR A 188 -33.99 19.91 -3.20
N LYS A 189 -34.33 19.57 -1.95
CA LYS A 189 -33.33 19.19 -0.95
C LYS A 189 -33.03 17.71 -1.01
N GLU A 190 -31.78 17.38 -0.70
CA GLU A 190 -31.24 16.04 -0.70
C GLU A 190 -31.90 15.17 0.39
N SER A 191 -32.53 14.07 -0.01
CA SER A 191 -33.08 13.06 0.90
C SER A 191 -32.01 12.04 1.33
N TRP A 192 -31.01 11.80 0.49
CA TRP A 192 -29.92 10.88 0.78
C TRP A 192 -28.60 11.41 0.24
N TYR A 193 -27.50 11.00 0.88
CA TYR A 193 -26.17 11.01 0.26
C TYR A 193 -25.68 9.58 0.06
N PHE A 194 -24.83 9.35 -0.92
CA PHE A 194 -24.34 8.01 -1.20
C PHE A 194 -22.93 7.97 -1.78
N SER A 195 -22.26 6.84 -1.58
CA SER A 195 -21.10 6.39 -2.36
C SER A 195 -21.48 5.18 -3.19
N ARG A 196 -21.04 5.15 -4.45
CA ARG A 196 -21.21 3.98 -5.32
C ARG A 196 -20.22 2.89 -4.91
N VAL A 197 -20.65 1.64 -5.00
CA VAL A 197 -19.82 0.46 -4.75
C VAL A 197 -19.96 -0.55 -5.89
N ASP A 198 -18.91 -1.34 -6.10
CA ASP A 198 -18.97 -2.52 -6.95
C ASP A 198 -19.81 -3.61 -6.26
N ARG A 199 -20.57 -4.38 -7.04
CA ARG A 199 -21.25 -5.58 -6.53
C ARG A 199 -20.18 -6.59 -6.08
N GLN A 200 -20.15 -6.90 -4.78
CA GLN A 200 -19.33 -7.98 -4.23
C GLN A 200 -19.92 -9.36 -4.54
#